data_AF-A0A255R394-F1
#
_entry.id   AF-A0A255R394-F1
#
_cell.length_a   1.000
_cell.length_b   1.000
_cell.length_c   1.000
_cell.angle_alpha   90.00
_cell.angle_beta   90.00
_cell.angle_gamma   90.00
#
_symmetry.space_group_name_H-M   'P 1'
#
loop_
_entity.id
_entity.type
_entity.pdbx_description
1 polymer ?
#
loop_
_entity_poly.entity_id
_entity_poly.type
_entity_poly.pdbx_seq_one_letter_code
_entity_poly.pdbx_strand_id
1 'polypeptide(L)'
;MLVIHPTDKTTEMLSILYEGLGARLIETDCSNKEMGHLLHHTSPSERIMLLGHGSDKGLFFRKSDEEEDFDGIIVGHPQSYYLRKHCGGIIGIWCHAMEFAKKEGLHGLFSGMIISEMSEAEKYGVVTDKDSMDKTNRLMFTQLRRLLDNGTPLHEIPERLKALDTTQSELSQFNYERFYYL
;
A
#
# COMPACT_ATOMS: atom_id res chain seq x y z
N MET A 1 7.89 -12.63 -5.92
CA MET A 1 7.38 -11.32 -5.48
C MET A 1 7.78 -11.14 -4.05
N LEU A 2 8.33 -9.97 -3.73
CA LEU A 2 8.62 -9.56 -2.36
C LEU A 2 7.44 -8.72 -1.84
N VAL A 3 6.96 -9.04 -0.65
CA VAL A 3 5.94 -8.25 0.07
C VAL A 3 6.56 -7.78 1.39
N ILE A 4 6.51 -6.48 1.62
CA ILE A 4 6.84 -5.86 2.90
C ILE A 4 5.54 -5.31 3.46
N HIS A 5 5.01 -6.00 4.46
CA HIS A 5 3.75 -5.66 5.12
C HIS A 5 3.96 -5.87 6.62
N PRO A 6 4.44 -4.84 7.34
CA PRO A 6 4.66 -4.92 8.76
C PRO A 6 3.39 -5.35 9.50
N THR A 7 3.53 -6.20 10.51
CA THR A 7 2.39 -6.67 11.31
C THR A 7 1.64 -5.47 11.88
N ASP A 8 0.36 -5.39 11.52
CA ASP A 8 -0.58 -4.42 12.07
C ASP A 8 -2.01 -4.89 11.78
N LYS A 9 -2.75 -5.26 12.85
CA LYS A 9 -4.15 -5.69 12.78
C LYS A 9 -5.07 -4.74 12.00
N THR A 10 -4.80 -3.44 12.00
CA THR A 10 -5.65 -2.44 11.32
C THR A 10 -5.46 -2.45 9.79
N THR A 11 -4.33 -3.00 9.31
CA THR A 11 -4.04 -3.14 7.87
C THR A 11 -4.10 -4.57 7.37
N GLU A 12 -4.52 -5.53 8.21
CA GLU A 12 -4.63 -6.96 7.89
C GLU A 12 -5.39 -7.20 6.58
N MET A 13 -6.41 -6.39 6.28
CA MET A 13 -7.19 -6.47 5.04
C MET A 13 -6.32 -6.40 3.77
N LEU A 14 -5.17 -5.71 3.79
CA LEU A 14 -4.27 -5.62 2.64
C LEU A 14 -3.66 -6.98 2.26
N SER A 15 -3.72 -7.98 3.14
CA SER A 15 -3.30 -9.37 2.86
C SER A 15 -4.02 -9.99 1.66
N ILE A 16 -5.25 -9.54 1.35
CA ILE A 16 -6.01 -9.93 0.16
C ILE A 16 -5.17 -9.82 -1.13
N LEU A 17 -4.24 -8.86 -1.18
CA LEU A 17 -3.42 -8.59 -2.35
C LEU A 17 -2.34 -9.65 -2.62
N TYR A 18 -1.95 -10.43 -1.61
CA TYR A 18 -0.86 -11.41 -1.74
C TYR A 18 -1.16 -12.80 -1.20
N GLU A 19 -2.28 -13.00 -0.48
CA GLU A 19 -2.68 -14.30 0.04
C GLU A 19 -2.77 -15.35 -1.08
N GLY A 20 -2.21 -16.54 -0.81
CA GLY A 20 -2.17 -17.65 -1.75
C GLY A 20 -1.13 -17.55 -2.86
N LEU A 21 -0.37 -16.45 -2.96
CA LEU A 21 0.65 -16.27 -4.02
C LEU A 21 2.03 -16.85 -3.68
N GLY A 22 2.23 -17.38 -2.47
CA GLY A 22 3.53 -17.88 -2.02
C GLY A 22 4.63 -16.80 -2.03
N ALA A 23 4.24 -15.54 -1.79
CA ALA A 23 5.16 -14.41 -1.82
C ALA A 23 6.18 -14.50 -0.67
N ARG A 24 7.38 -13.95 -0.90
CA ARG A 24 8.37 -13.75 0.16
C ARG A 24 7.92 -12.57 1.00
N LEU A 25 7.51 -12.83 2.24
CA LEU A 25 6.86 -11.85 3.12
C LEU A 25 7.83 -11.37 4.21
N ILE A 26 7.81 -10.07 4.49
CA ILE A 26 8.54 -9.41 5.60
C ILE A 26 7.51 -8.69 6.46
N GLU A 27 7.31 -9.20 7.68
CA GLU A 27 6.29 -8.73 8.64
C GLU A 27 6.89 -8.04 9.86
N THR A 28 8.13 -8.36 10.21
CA THR A 28 8.77 -7.82 11.41
C THR A 28 9.70 -6.67 11.08
N ASP A 29 10.02 -5.88 12.10
CA ASP A 29 11.04 -4.86 11.99
C ASP A 29 12.39 -5.46 11.61
N CYS A 30 13.16 -4.68 10.85
CA CYS A 30 14.55 -4.96 10.58
C CYS A 30 15.31 -3.65 10.47
N SER A 31 16.62 -3.71 10.68
CA SER A 31 17.46 -2.53 10.56
C SER A 31 17.47 -2.00 9.13
N ASN A 32 17.73 -0.69 8.98
CA ASN A 32 17.94 -0.07 7.68
C ASN A 32 18.97 -0.82 6.80
N LYS A 33 20.00 -1.40 7.43
CA LYS A 33 21.04 -2.17 6.75
C LYS A 33 20.50 -3.50 6.22
N GLU A 34 19.70 -4.22 7.00
CA GLU A 34 19.08 -5.47 6.59
C GLU A 34 18.08 -5.25 5.46
N MET A 35 17.20 -4.24 5.58
CA MET A 35 16.26 -3.90 4.52
C MET A 35 16.99 -3.44 3.24
N GLY A 36 18.02 -2.62 3.37
CA GLY A 36 18.86 -2.21 2.24
C GLY A 36 19.52 -3.41 1.55
N HIS A 37 20.08 -4.35 2.34
CA HIS A 37 20.66 -5.58 1.82
C HIS A 37 19.61 -6.46 1.11
N LEU A 38 18.42 -6.59 1.69
CA LEU A 38 17.31 -7.35 1.10
C LEU A 38 16.92 -6.79 -0.27
N LEU A 39 16.67 -5.48 -0.36
CA LEU A 39 16.28 -4.80 -1.59
C LEU A 39 17.41 -4.81 -2.63
N HIS A 40 18.66 -4.63 -2.18
CA HIS A 40 19.83 -4.74 -3.06
C HIS A 40 19.91 -6.10 -3.77
N HIS A 41 19.62 -7.20 -3.06
CA HIS A 41 19.66 -8.55 -3.63
C HIS A 41 18.34 -9.02 -4.26
N THR A 42 17.28 -8.22 -4.19
CA THR A 42 16.03 -8.50 -4.88
C THR A 42 16.18 -8.17 -6.37
N SER A 43 15.76 -9.10 -7.24
CA SER A 43 15.90 -8.94 -8.69
C SER A 43 15.14 -7.70 -9.18
N PRO A 44 15.69 -6.88 -10.11
CA PRO A 44 14.95 -5.79 -10.74
C PRO A 44 13.62 -6.22 -11.39
N SER A 45 13.54 -7.46 -11.87
CA SER A 45 12.33 -8.03 -12.47
C SER A 45 11.32 -8.54 -11.45
N GLU A 46 11.71 -8.68 -10.18
CA GLU A 46 10.83 -9.11 -9.12
C GLU A 46 9.96 -7.94 -8.66
N ARG A 47 8.64 -8.13 -8.71
CA ARG A 47 7.66 -7.18 -8.19
C ARG A 47 7.83 -7.03 -6.67
N ILE A 48 7.76 -5.79 -6.20
CA ILE A 48 7.77 -5.44 -4.78
C ILE A 48 6.43 -4.82 -4.42
N MET A 49 5.82 -5.33 -3.35
CA MET A 49 4.62 -4.78 -2.75
C MET A 49 4.95 -4.24 -1.35
N LEU A 50 4.57 -3.01 -1.08
CA LEU A 50 4.83 -2.27 0.16
C LEU A 50 3.47 -1.87 0.73
N LEU A 51 3.08 -2.43 1.88
CA LEU A 51 1.71 -2.34 2.41
C LEU A 51 1.72 -1.95 3.88
N GLY A 52 0.74 -1.16 4.31
CA GLY A 52 0.48 -0.89 5.72
C GLY A 52 0.19 0.58 5.99
N HIS A 53 0.66 1.08 7.13
CA HIS A 53 0.61 2.49 7.49
C HIS A 53 1.85 3.25 7.06
N GLY A 54 1.73 4.56 6.92
CA GLY A 54 2.88 5.38 6.59
C GLY A 54 2.55 6.85 6.43
N SER A 55 3.49 7.55 5.80
CA SER A 55 3.39 8.95 5.45
C SER A 55 4.16 9.24 4.17
N ASP A 56 4.27 10.52 3.83
CA ASP A 56 5.16 11.03 2.79
C ASP A 56 6.67 10.78 3.08
N LYS A 57 7.01 10.28 4.29
CA LYS A 57 8.37 9.87 4.67
C LYS A 57 8.65 8.38 4.47
N GLY A 58 7.63 7.56 4.25
CA GLY A 58 7.78 6.12 4.05
C GLY A 58 6.77 5.26 4.82
N LEU A 59 6.99 3.95 4.74
CA LEU A 59 6.17 2.90 5.34
C LEU A 59 6.60 2.67 6.80
N PHE A 60 5.64 2.66 7.72
CA PHE A 60 5.89 2.50 9.15
C PHE A 60 5.90 1.03 9.58
N PHE A 61 6.46 0.78 10.76
CA PHE A 61 6.31 -0.46 11.48
C PHE A 61 6.07 -0.18 12.96
N ARG A 62 5.50 -1.17 13.65
CA ARG A 62 5.40 -1.24 15.11
C ARG A 62 5.86 -2.62 15.57
N LYS A 63 6.36 -2.71 16.80
CA LYS A 63 6.79 -3.98 17.44
C LYS A 63 5.66 -4.66 18.18
N SER A 64 4.64 -3.88 18.57
CA SER A 64 3.48 -4.35 19.31
C SER A 64 2.20 -3.77 18.72
N ASP A 65 1.23 -4.63 18.44
CA ASP A 65 -0.13 -4.24 17.99
C ASP A 65 -1.03 -3.76 19.14
N GLU A 66 -0.50 -3.73 20.36
CA GLU A 66 -1.18 -3.20 21.55
C GLU A 66 -0.98 -1.69 21.72
N GLU A 67 0.10 -1.13 21.16
CA GLU A 67 0.41 0.28 21.23
C GLU A 67 -0.13 1.03 20.01
N GLU A 68 -0.66 2.24 20.21
CA GLU A 68 -1.18 3.05 19.10
C GLU A 68 -0.06 3.64 18.23
N ASP A 69 1.08 3.94 18.84
CA ASP A 69 2.22 4.59 18.20
C ASP A 69 3.05 3.63 17.32
N PHE A 70 3.80 4.22 16.37
CA PHE A 70 4.71 3.50 15.49
C PHE A 70 6.16 3.63 15.99
N ASP A 71 6.91 2.53 15.95
CA ASP A 71 8.31 2.48 16.36
C ASP A 71 9.27 3.11 15.34
N GLY A 72 8.87 3.18 14.05
CA GLY A 72 9.70 3.79 13.03
C GLY A 72 9.26 3.54 11.60
N ILE A 73 10.17 3.83 10.67
CA ILE A 73 10.01 3.64 9.23
C ILE A 73 10.83 2.41 8.80
N ILE A 74 10.16 1.40 8.22
CA ILE A 74 10.81 0.20 7.71
C ILE A 74 11.35 0.41 6.28
N VAL A 75 10.63 1.20 5.49
CA VAL A 75 11.02 1.58 4.12
C VAL A 75 10.85 3.08 3.97
N GLY A 76 11.97 3.79 3.82
CA GLY A 76 11.98 5.24 3.62
C GLY A 76 13.07 5.68 2.66
N HIS A 77 13.53 6.92 2.84
CA HIS A 77 14.60 7.52 2.02
C HIS A 77 15.86 6.64 1.87
N PRO A 78 16.40 5.98 2.92
CA PRO A 78 17.62 5.16 2.78
C PRO A 78 17.46 3.98 1.80
N GLN A 79 16.23 3.51 1.58
CA GLN A 79 15.93 2.39 0.69
C GLN A 79 15.61 2.83 -0.74
N SER A 80 15.35 4.12 -1.00
CA SER A 80 14.84 4.58 -2.29
C SER A 80 15.78 4.30 -3.45
N TYR A 81 17.10 4.38 -3.22
CA TYR A 81 18.11 4.02 -4.21
C TYR A 81 17.94 2.58 -4.72
N TYR A 82 17.68 1.62 -3.82
CA TYR A 82 17.49 0.24 -4.21
C TYR A 82 16.14 0.00 -4.87
N LEU A 83 15.11 0.77 -4.51
CA LEU A 83 13.78 0.66 -5.11
C LEU A 83 13.76 1.19 -6.56
N ARG A 84 14.49 2.25 -6.88
CA ARG A 84 14.51 2.85 -8.24
C ARG A 84 14.90 1.87 -9.35
N LYS A 85 15.68 0.83 -9.06
CA LYS A 85 16.09 -0.17 -10.07
C LYS A 85 14.96 -1.10 -10.52
N HIS A 86 13.80 -1.11 -9.85
CA HIS A 86 12.68 -2.02 -10.15
C HIS A 86 11.78 -1.51 -11.28
N CYS A 87 12.14 -0.41 -11.97
CA CYS A 87 11.57 0.03 -13.26
C CYS A 87 10.03 -0.03 -13.37
N GLY A 88 9.30 0.46 -12.36
CA GLY A 88 7.82 0.45 -12.38
C GLY A 88 7.19 -0.80 -11.75
N GLY A 89 7.97 -1.78 -11.31
CA GLY A 89 7.52 -3.01 -10.67
C GLY A 89 7.16 -2.87 -9.18
N ILE A 90 6.85 -1.66 -8.71
CA ILE A 90 6.52 -1.37 -7.31
C ILE A 90 5.02 -1.14 -7.18
N ILE A 91 4.43 -1.70 -6.12
CA ILE A 91 3.08 -1.38 -5.65
C ILE A 91 3.20 -0.88 -4.21
N GLY A 92 2.85 0.37 -3.95
CA GLY A 92 2.88 0.97 -2.61
C GLY A 92 1.50 1.40 -2.14
N ILE A 93 1.00 0.79 -1.07
CA ILE A 93 -0.33 1.05 -0.52
C ILE A 93 -0.20 1.38 0.97
N TRP A 94 -0.19 2.68 1.24
CA TRP A 94 -0.31 3.29 2.56
C TRP A 94 -0.72 4.75 2.39
N CYS A 95 -1.12 5.42 3.47
CA CYS A 95 -1.47 6.84 3.43
C CYS A 95 -0.28 7.70 2.95
N HIS A 96 -0.47 8.42 1.86
CA HIS A 96 0.53 9.29 1.22
C HIS A 96 1.71 8.57 0.54
N ALA A 97 1.52 7.33 0.09
CA ALA A 97 2.55 6.59 -0.65
C ALA A 97 2.96 7.26 -1.97
N MET A 98 2.01 7.91 -2.65
CA MET A 98 2.23 8.63 -3.90
C MET A 98 3.18 9.83 -3.71
N GLU A 99 3.02 10.57 -2.60
CA GLU A 99 3.86 11.71 -2.25
C GLU A 99 5.29 11.26 -1.94
N PHE A 100 5.44 10.17 -1.17
CA PHE A 100 6.74 9.53 -0.96
C PHE A 100 7.39 9.11 -2.28
N ALA A 101 6.65 8.42 -3.14
CA ALA A 101 7.16 7.92 -4.41
C ALA A 101 7.62 9.05 -5.34
N LYS A 102 6.85 10.14 -5.46
CA LYS A 102 7.25 11.34 -6.22
C LYS A 102 8.53 11.97 -5.67
N LYS A 103 8.61 12.14 -4.35
CA LYS A 103 9.78 12.74 -3.68
C LYS A 103 11.04 11.91 -3.89
N GLU A 104 10.91 10.58 -3.89
CA GLU A 104 12.03 9.64 -3.97
C GLU A 104 12.34 9.15 -5.40
N GLY A 105 11.57 9.61 -6.40
CA GLY A 105 11.73 9.25 -7.81
C GLY A 105 11.40 7.77 -8.10
N LEU A 106 10.42 7.21 -7.38
CA LEU A 106 9.96 5.83 -7.56
C LEU A 106 8.86 5.79 -8.63
N HIS A 107 8.89 4.72 -9.44
CA HIS A 107 7.91 4.47 -10.48
C HIS A 107 7.13 3.19 -10.13
N GLY A 108 5.83 3.17 -10.43
CA GLY A 108 4.94 2.08 -10.04
C GLY A 108 3.53 2.56 -9.68
N LEU A 109 2.75 1.66 -9.08
CA LEU A 109 1.40 1.95 -8.60
C LEU A 109 1.46 2.38 -7.12
N PHE A 110 0.95 3.55 -6.79
CA PHE A 110 0.95 4.08 -5.43
C PHE A 110 -0.42 4.62 -5.02
N SER A 111 -0.80 4.44 -3.75
CA SER A 111 -1.97 5.10 -3.18
C SER A 111 -1.63 6.52 -2.69
N GLY A 112 -2.60 7.43 -2.73
CA GLY A 112 -2.59 8.66 -1.95
C GLY A 112 -3.11 8.41 -0.55
N MET A 113 -3.92 9.34 -0.02
CA MET A 113 -4.72 9.10 1.17
C MET A 113 -5.77 8.01 0.88
N ILE A 114 -5.87 7.00 1.75
CA ILE A 114 -6.96 6.02 1.77
C ILE A 114 -7.59 6.09 3.15
N ILE A 115 -8.90 6.30 3.22
CA ILE A 115 -9.64 6.31 4.48
C ILE A 115 -9.93 4.86 4.86
N SER A 116 -9.31 4.40 5.95
CA SER A 116 -9.48 3.07 6.55
C SER A 116 -9.94 3.13 8.00
N GLU A 117 -9.88 4.30 8.63
CA GLU A 117 -10.34 4.52 10.00
C GLU A 117 -11.38 5.64 10.13
N MET A 118 -12.22 5.55 11.16
CA MET A 118 -13.30 6.51 11.42
C MET A 118 -12.77 7.92 11.70
N SER A 119 -11.62 8.04 12.37
CA SER A 119 -10.97 9.32 12.63
C SER A 119 -10.48 9.99 11.35
N GLU A 120 -10.08 9.22 10.34
CA GLU A 120 -9.73 9.74 9.02
C GLU A 120 -10.97 10.21 8.27
N ALA A 121 -12.05 9.43 8.31
CA ALA A 121 -13.32 9.83 7.71
C ALA A 121 -13.83 11.17 8.26
N GLU A 122 -13.80 11.35 9.59
CA GLU A 122 -14.16 12.61 10.25
C GLU A 122 -13.23 13.75 9.81
N LYS A 123 -11.90 13.53 9.83
CA LYS A 123 -10.91 14.54 9.43
C LYS A 123 -11.08 15.02 7.99
N TYR A 124 -11.45 14.12 7.08
CA TYR A 124 -11.64 14.43 5.66
C TYR A 124 -13.09 14.77 5.30
N GLY A 125 -14.01 14.79 6.29
CA GLY A 125 -15.41 15.15 6.08
C GLY A 125 -16.19 14.15 5.23
N VAL A 126 -15.81 12.87 5.27
CA VAL A 126 -16.46 11.78 4.51
C VAL A 126 -17.46 11.07 5.41
N VAL A 127 -18.73 11.07 5.01
CA VAL A 127 -19.79 10.44 5.82
C VAL A 127 -19.83 8.93 5.56
N THR A 128 -19.53 8.15 6.59
CA THR A 128 -19.61 6.68 6.58
C THR A 128 -19.76 6.13 7.99
N ASP A 129 -20.12 4.86 8.11
CA ASP A 129 -20.00 4.06 9.34
C ASP A 129 -18.90 2.99 9.17
N LYS A 130 -18.51 2.32 10.27
CA LYS A 130 -17.41 1.34 10.26
C LYS A 130 -17.72 0.11 9.41
N ASP A 131 -18.94 -0.41 9.45
CA ASP A 131 -19.33 -1.61 8.68
C ASP A 131 -19.31 -1.31 7.17
N SER A 132 -19.86 -0.16 6.77
CA SER A 132 -19.83 0.33 5.40
C SER A 132 -18.40 0.58 4.92
N MET A 133 -17.53 1.11 5.79
CA MET A 133 -16.13 1.36 5.49
C MET A 133 -15.36 0.06 5.25
N ASP A 134 -15.44 -0.88 6.19
CA ASP A 134 -14.73 -2.15 6.09
C ASP A 134 -15.18 -2.94 4.86
N LYS A 135 -16.49 -2.93 4.56
CA LYS A 135 -17.04 -3.57 3.36
C LYS A 135 -16.53 -2.90 2.07
N THR A 136 -16.53 -1.58 2.02
CA THR A 136 -16.10 -0.80 0.84
C THR A 136 -14.61 -1.03 0.55
N ASN A 137 -13.77 -0.95 1.59
CA ASN A 137 -12.34 -1.16 1.47
C ASN A 137 -12.01 -2.61 1.09
N ARG A 138 -12.70 -3.59 1.68
CA ARG A 138 -12.54 -5.01 1.33
C ARG A 138 -12.89 -5.25 -0.14
N LEU A 139 -13.98 -4.66 -0.62
CA LEU A 139 -14.39 -4.77 -2.02
C LEU A 139 -13.32 -4.15 -2.94
N MET A 140 -12.84 -2.94 -2.62
CA MET A 140 -11.81 -2.24 -3.39
C MET A 140 -10.53 -3.07 -3.54
N PHE A 141 -9.97 -3.58 -2.43
CA PHE A 141 -8.75 -4.39 -2.48
C PHE A 141 -8.97 -5.75 -3.15
N THR A 142 -10.17 -6.31 -3.06
CA THR A 142 -10.55 -7.52 -3.83
C THR A 142 -10.55 -7.23 -5.34
N GLN A 143 -11.08 -6.09 -5.78
CA GLN A 143 -11.05 -5.70 -7.19
C GLN A 143 -9.63 -5.40 -7.66
N LEU A 144 -8.83 -4.72 -6.84
CA LEU A 144 -7.41 -4.50 -7.12
C LEU A 144 -6.67 -5.84 -7.29
N ARG A 145 -6.89 -6.79 -6.38
CA ARG A 145 -6.34 -8.15 -6.48
C ARG A 145 -6.70 -8.81 -7.81
N ARG A 146 -7.98 -8.76 -8.21
CA ARG A 146 -8.44 -9.33 -9.49
C ARG A 146 -7.76 -8.69 -10.69
N LEU A 147 -7.58 -7.37 -10.69
CA LEU A 147 -6.86 -6.69 -11.77
C LEU A 147 -5.40 -7.17 -11.86
N LEU A 148 -4.73 -7.34 -10.71
CA LEU A 148 -3.36 -7.85 -10.64
C LEU A 148 -3.24 -9.30 -11.12
N ASP A 149 -4.16 -10.18 -10.71
CA ASP A 149 -4.18 -11.59 -11.13
C ASP A 149 -4.43 -11.75 -12.62
N ASN A 150 -5.26 -10.87 -13.20
CA ASN A 150 -5.52 -10.84 -14.65
C ASN A 150 -4.35 -10.29 -15.47
N GLY A 151 -3.24 -9.91 -14.83
CA GLY A 151 -2.08 -9.35 -15.52
C GLY A 151 -2.30 -7.94 -16.06
N THR A 152 -3.26 -7.20 -15.49
CA THR A 152 -3.53 -5.80 -15.88
C THR A 152 -2.26 -4.97 -15.72
N PRO A 153 -1.82 -4.21 -16.75
CA PRO A 153 -0.69 -3.31 -16.61
C PRO A 153 -0.94 -2.27 -15.51
N LEU A 154 0.07 -2.01 -14.66
CA LEU A 154 -0.10 -1.14 -13.49
C LEU A 154 -0.58 0.27 -13.85
N HIS A 155 -0.20 0.79 -15.02
CA HIS A 155 -0.62 2.10 -15.49
C HIS A 155 -2.11 2.19 -15.86
N GLU A 156 -2.75 1.05 -16.14
CA GLU A 156 -4.19 0.99 -16.43
C GLU A 156 -5.04 0.79 -15.17
N ILE A 157 -4.43 0.35 -14.06
CA ILE A 157 -5.14 0.02 -12.83
C ILE A 157 -5.92 1.21 -12.26
N PRO A 158 -5.38 2.44 -12.18
CA PRO A 158 -6.13 3.58 -11.64
C PRO A 158 -7.49 3.78 -12.33
N GLU A 159 -7.52 3.81 -13.66
CA GLU A 159 -8.76 4.03 -14.41
C GLU A 159 -9.69 2.81 -14.36
N ARG A 160 -9.14 1.60 -14.48
CA ARG A 160 -9.94 0.37 -14.40
C ARG A 160 -10.54 0.17 -13.02
N LEU A 161 -9.81 0.48 -11.95
CA LEU A 161 -10.29 0.32 -10.59
C LEU A 161 -11.44 1.30 -10.32
N LYS A 162 -11.31 2.58 -10.69
CA LYS A 162 -12.39 3.57 -10.60
C LYS A 162 -13.67 3.09 -11.30
N ALA A 163 -13.56 2.52 -12.50
CA ALA A 163 -14.70 1.99 -13.24
C ALA A 163 -15.39 0.78 -12.58
N LEU A 164 -14.73 0.13 -11.62
CA LEU A 164 -15.28 -0.99 -10.84
C LEU A 164 -15.99 -0.54 -9.56
N ASP A 165 -16.00 0.75 -9.22
CA ASP A 165 -16.76 1.24 -8.07
C ASP A 165 -18.27 1.17 -8.34
N THR A 166 -18.92 0.14 -7.80
CA THR A 166 -20.37 -0.03 -7.87
C THR A 166 -21.10 0.59 -6.69
N THR A 167 -20.39 0.95 -5.61
CA THR A 167 -21.00 1.45 -4.37
C THR A 167 -21.40 2.92 -4.53
N GLN A 168 -20.54 3.71 -5.18
CA GLN A 168 -20.77 5.14 -5.44
C GLN A 168 -21.12 5.94 -4.17
N SER A 169 -20.56 5.55 -3.02
CA SER A 169 -20.62 6.32 -1.77
C SER A 169 -19.52 7.37 -1.76
N GLU A 170 -19.63 8.36 -0.87
CA GLU A 170 -18.57 9.37 -0.69
C GLU A 170 -17.22 8.71 -0.37
N LEU A 171 -17.23 7.68 0.49
CA LEU A 171 -16.04 6.91 0.82
C LEU A 171 -15.48 6.14 -0.38
N SER A 172 -16.33 5.45 -1.15
CA SER A 172 -15.85 4.65 -2.28
C SER A 172 -15.25 5.56 -3.36
N GLN A 173 -15.93 6.65 -3.70
CA GLN A 173 -15.42 7.65 -4.64
C GLN A 173 -14.08 8.21 -4.14
N PHE A 174 -14.00 8.58 -2.86
CA PHE A 174 -12.76 9.08 -2.28
C PHE A 174 -11.62 8.06 -2.42
N ASN A 175 -11.80 6.81 -1.98
CA ASN A 175 -10.71 5.83 -1.94
C ASN A 175 -10.32 5.33 -3.34
N TYR A 176 -11.28 5.08 -4.24
CA TYR A 176 -11.00 4.56 -5.58
C TYR A 176 -10.27 5.59 -6.46
N GLU A 177 -10.46 6.88 -6.23
CA GLU A 177 -9.76 7.94 -6.96
C GLU A 177 -8.30 8.12 -6.53
N ARG A 178 -7.86 7.45 -5.46
CA ARG A 178 -6.56 7.69 -4.81
C ARG A 178 -5.50 6.67 -5.19
N PHE A 179 -5.64 5.98 -6.32
CA PHE A 179 -4.58 5.18 -6.92
C PHE A 179 -3.94 5.92 -8.08
N TYR A 180 -2.61 5.94 -8.12
CA TYR A 180 -1.83 6.68 -9.10
C TYR A 180 -0.73 5.79 -9.66
N TYR A 181 -0.49 5.88 -10.96
CA TYR A 181 0.69 5.32 -11.57
C TYR A 181 1.71 6.45 -11.83
N LEU A 182 2.95 6.23 -11.41
CA LEU A 182 4.08 7.15 -11.58
C LEU A 182 5.13 6.55 -12.50
#